data_AF-A0A942GYA4-F1
#
_entry.id   AF-A0A942GYA4-F1
#
_cell.length_a   1.000
_cell.length_b   1.000
_cell.length_c   1.000
_cell.angle_alpha   90.00
_cell.angle_beta   90.00
_cell.angle_gamma   90.00
#
_symmetry.space_group_name_H-M   'P 1'
#
loop_
_entity.id
_entity.type
_entity.pdbx_description
1 polymer ?
#
loop_
_entity_poly.entity_id
_entity_poly.type
_entity_poly.pdbx_seq_one_letter_code
_entity_poly.pdbx_strand_id
1 'polypeptide(L)'
;MNLVESAQRNLAETYFALGKSVPGSRIVETAGFRACLSRQDHPIGNFALGLRLDVNVVRSLVGLARRHHRFQVFHTLLDTPTGVVPEMLKRGGFEETSRLHVMSASGAPYEGDLVSEWAHDEAGREEIAKFMAKQFFSTASTDFRRVISQATTAADSLPLVGFRQRGKLVAAAMIQDTDVIGLYNLCVDHGMRGRGWGEAVVRRVLGWAHESGRTVTLQCEPNLVQWYERLGFSNLGRVIVYRLAISSNVAIM
;
A
#
# COMPACT_ATOMS: atom_id res chain seq x y z
N MET A 1 -14.55 -16.28 2.82
CA MET A 1 -14.11 -15.24 1.86
C MET A 1 -13.09 -15.89 0.94
N ASN A 2 -13.14 -15.66 -0.37
CA ASN A 2 -12.11 -16.21 -1.25
C ASN A 2 -10.80 -15.38 -1.12
N LEU A 3 -9.67 -15.91 -1.57
CA LEU A 3 -8.36 -15.26 -1.41
C LEU A 3 -8.32 -13.86 -2.04
N VAL A 4 -8.96 -13.65 -3.19
CA VAL A 4 -9.00 -12.36 -3.88
C VAL A 4 -9.76 -11.31 -3.06
N GLU A 5 -10.90 -11.68 -2.50
CA GLU A 5 -11.68 -10.84 -1.57
C GLU A 5 -10.90 -10.49 -0.31
N SER A 6 -10.23 -11.48 0.30
CA SER A 6 -9.42 -11.25 1.50
C SER A 6 -8.23 -10.32 1.21
N ALA A 7 -7.53 -10.51 0.08
CA ALA A 7 -6.43 -9.66 -0.36
C ALA A 7 -6.90 -8.23 -0.66
N GLN A 8 -8.05 -8.08 -1.32
CA GLN A 8 -8.66 -6.79 -1.62
C GLN A 8 -9.04 -6.04 -0.34
N ARG A 9 -9.68 -6.72 0.62
CA ARG A 9 -10.05 -6.11 1.90
C ARG A 9 -8.80 -5.69 2.69
N ASN A 10 -7.80 -6.55 2.75
CA ASN A 10 -6.51 -6.27 3.40
C ASN A 10 -5.82 -5.03 2.80
N LEU A 11 -5.80 -4.92 1.46
CA LEU A 11 -5.32 -3.74 0.74
C LEU A 11 -6.11 -2.47 1.10
N ALA A 12 -7.44 -2.52 1.00
CA ALA A 12 -8.29 -1.37 1.27
C ALA A 12 -8.12 -0.88 2.71
N GLU A 13 -8.19 -1.78 3.69
CA GLU A 13 -8.01 -1.44 5.10
C GLU A 13 -6.66 -0.80 5.37
N THR A 14 -5.58 -1.32 4.77
CA THR A 14 -4.24 -0.74 4.90
C THR A 14 -4.17 0.69 4.39
N TYR A 15 -4.66 0.93 3.16
CA TYR A 15 -4.65 2.27 2.57
C TYR A 15 -5.50 3.25 3.37
N PHE A 16 -6.69 2.85 3.81
CA PHE A 16 -7.58 3.72 4.59
C PHE A 16 -7.07 3.97 6.01
N ALA A 17 -6.41 3.01 6.64
CA ALA A 17 -5.74 3.22 7.92
C ALA A 17 -4.63 4.27 7.80
N LEU A 18 -3.74 4.13 6.81
CA LEU A 18 -2.70 5.13 6.54
C LEU A 18 -3.27 6.51 6.20
N GLY A 19 -4.25 6.56 5.30
CA GLY A 19 -4.84 7.81 4.85
C GLY A 19 -5.55 8.56 5.98
N LYS A 20 -6.32 7.85 6.81
CA LYS A 20 -7.01 8.43 7.98
C LYS A 20 -6.04 8.98 9.03
N SER A 21 -4.84 8.41 9.13
CA SER A 21 -3.80 8.90 10.05
C SER A 21 -3.05 10.13 9.53
N VAL A 22 -3.32 10.59 8.30
CA VAL A 22 -2.83 11.89 7.83
C VAL A 22 -3.60 13.02 8.51
N PRO A 23 -2.93 14.02 9.12
CA PRO A 23 -3.59 15.13 9.79
C PRO A 23 -4.58 15.87 8.88
N GLY A 24 -5.81 16.04 9.37
CA GLY A 24 -6.88 16.74 8.65
C GLY A 24 -7.47 15.94 7.47
N SER A 25 -7.14 14.66 7.35
CA SER A 25 -7.80 13.77 6.40
C SER A 25 -9.23 13.44 6.84
N ARG A 26 -10.05 13.04 5.87
CA ARG A 26 -11.39 12.49 6.10
C ARG A 26 -11.70 11.40 5.10
N ILE A 27 -12.51 10.45 5.53
CA ILE A 27 -13.04 9.40 4.66
C ILE A 27 -14.41 9.84 4.13
N VAL A 28 -14.62 9.65 2.84
CA VAL A 28 -15.90 9.87 2.16
C VAL A 28 -16.35 8.56 1.56
N GLU A 29 -17.58 8.17 1.85
CA GLU A 29 -18.24 7.01 1.26
C GLU A 29 -19.32 7.48 0.31
N THR A 30 -19.36 6.87 -0.87
CA THR A 30 -20.35 7.13 -1.90
C THR A 30 -20.92 5.81 -2.39
N ALA A 31 -21.99 5.85 -3.19
CA ALA A 31 -22.55 4.63 -3.78
C ALA A 31 -21.56 3.88 -4.70
N GLY A 32 -20.57 4.58 -5.26
CA GLY A 32 -19.67 4.05 -6.29
C GLY A 32 -18.21 3.87 -5.89
N PHE A 33 -17.78 4.44 -4.77
CA PHE A 33 -16.40 4.35 -4.28
C PHE A 33 -16.29 4.86 -2.84
N ARG A 34 -15.15 4.54 -2.20
CA ARG A 34 -14.70 5.16 -0.97
C ARG A 34 -13.45 5.99 -1.25
N ALA A 35 -13.32 7.15 -0.65
CA ALA A 35 -12.18 8.05 -0.84
C ALA A 35 -11.61 8.54 0.48
N CYS A 36 -10.29 8.74 0.51
CA CYS A 36 -9.59 9.50 1.52
C CYS A 36 -9.24 10.86 0.93
N LEU A 37 -9.58 11.94 1.64
CA LEU A 37 -9.34 13.32 1.19
C LEU A 37 -8.60 14.08 2.28
N SER A 38 -7.55 14.81 1.87
CA SER A 38 -6.66 15.56 2.74
C SER A 38 -6.35 16.93 2.12
N ARG A 39 -5.93 17.88 2.96
CA ARG A 39 -5.33 19.14 2.51
C ARG A 39 -3.84 19.00 2.18
N GLN A 40 -3.21 17.92 2.64
CA GLN A 40 -1.82 17.63 2.35
C GLN A 40 -1.67 17.25 0.88
N ASP A 41 -0.65 17.78 0.22
CA ASP A 41 -0.38 17.49 -1.19
C ASP A 41 0.34 16.14 -1.36
N HIS A 42 -0.35 15.05 -1.01
CA HIS A 42 0.19 13.71 -1.10
C HIS A 42 -0.87 12.65 -1.42
N PRO A 43 -0.56 11.66 -2.28
CA PRO A 43 -1.48 10.57 -2.60
C PRO A 43 -1.94 9.76 -1.40
N ILE A 44 -1.11 9.58 -0.36
CA ILE A 44 -1.49 8.81 0.85
C ILE A 44 -2.74 9.37 1.54
N GLY A 45 -3.03 10.66 1.37
CA GLY A 45 -4.21 11.31 1.92
C GLY A 45 -5.28 11.67 0.88
N ASN A 46 -5.04 11.44 -0.41
CA ASN A 46 -5.90 11.85 -1.52
C ASN A 46 -6.05 10.70 -2.52
N PHE A 47 -6.99 9.80 -2.26
CA PHE A 47 -7.24 8.67 -3.15
C PHE A 47 -8.68 8.16 -3.13
N ALA A 48 -9.06 7.37 -4.13
CA ALA A 48 -10.28 6.55 -4.14
C ALA A 48 -9.98 5.08 -4.44
N LEU A 49 -10.78 4.19 -3.83
CA LEU A 49 -10.71 2.73 -3.92
C LEU A 49 -12.14 2.13 -3.93
N GLY A 50 -12.25 0.87 -4.38
CA GLY A 50 -13.51 0.10 -4.36
C GLY A 50 -14.52 0.62 -5.40
N LEU A 51 -14.10 0.63 -6.66
CA LEU A 51 -14.77 1.31 -7.75
C LEU A 51 -15.91 0.47 -8.35
N ARG A 52 -17.12 1.04 -8.29
CA ARG A 52 -18.29 0.66 -9.07
C ARG A 52 -18.59 1.79 -10.02
N LEU A 53 -18.03 1.70 -11.23
CA LEU A 53 -18.04 2.84 -12.14
C LEU A 53 -19.33 2.91 -12.96
N ASP A 54 -19.93 4.09 -12.91
CA ASP A 54 -20.88 4.60 -13.89
C ASP A 54 -20.45 6.03 -14.29
N VAL A 55 -21.20 6.66 -15.20
CA VAL A 55 -20.90 8.03 -15.69
C VAL A 55 -20.91 9.06 -14.55
N ASN A 56 -21.82 8.94 -13.58
CA ASN A 56 -21.92 9.86 -12.44
C ASN A 56 -20.76 9.68 -11.47
N VAL A 57 -20.32 8.45 -11.26
CA VAL A 57 -19.16 8.12 -10.44
C VAL A 57 -17.88 8.70 -11.06
N VAL A 58 -17.66 8.52 -12.36
CA VAL A 58 -16.52 9.12 -13.06
C VAL A 58 -16.54 10.64 -12.95
N ARG A 59 -17.70 11.28 -13.19
CA ARG A 59 -17.86 12.74 -13.03
C ARG A 59 -17.52 13.18 -11.60
N SER A 60 -17.92 12.41 -10.59
CA SER A 60 -17.60 12.69 -9.18
C SER A 60 -16.10 12.58 -8.89
N LEU A 61 -15.43 11.55 -9.43
CA LEU A 61 -13.98 11.37 -9.32
C LEU A 61 -13.22 12.53 -10.00
N VAL A 62 -13.65 12.98 -11.19
CA VAL A 62 -13.06 14.17 -11.83
C VAL A 62 -13.22 15.41 -10.95
N GLY A 63 -14.40 15.61 -10.36
CA GLY A 63 -14.65 16.72 -9.44
C GLY A 63 -13.73 16.68 -8.21
N LEU A 64 -13.47 15.50 -7.63
CA LEU A 64 -12.51 15.34 -6.54
C LEU A 64 -11.08 15.60 -7.00
N ALA A 65 -10.67 15.05 -8.13
CA ALA A 65 -9.32 15.22 -8.66
C ALA A 65 -8.98 16.68 -9.01
N ARG A 66 -9.97 17.48 -9.42
CA ARG A 66 -9.80 18.94 -9.64
C ARG A 66 -9.66 19.74 -8.35
N ARG A 67 -10.23 19.27 -7.24
CA ARG A 67 -10.20 19.97 -5.93
C ARG A 67 -9.04 19.54 -5.04
N HIS A 68 -8.54 18.32 -5.22
CA HIS A 68 -7.49 17.73 -4.40
C HIS A 68 -6.28 17.43 -5.26
N HIS A 69 -5.20 18.19 -5.03
CA HIS A 69 -3.94 17.96 -5.74
C HIS A 69 -3.41 16.55 -5.43
N ARG A 70 -2.77 15.93 -6.43
CA ARG A 70 -2.28 14.54 -6.38
C ARG A 70 -3.33 13.47 -6.01
N PHE A 71 -4.61 13.72 -6.28
CA PHE A 71 -5.65 12.71 -6.13
C PHE A 71 -5.42 11.52 -7.07
N GLN A 72 -5.43 10.31 -6.51
CA GLN A 72 -5.25 9.07 -7.26
C GLN A 72 -6.50 8.19 -7.22
N VAL A 73 -6.77 7.49 -8.31
CA VAL A 73 -7.83 6.49 -8.38
C VAL A 73 -7.18 5.12 -8.52
N PHE A 74 -7.43 4.25 -7.56
CA PHE A 74 -6.89 2.90 -7.53
C PHE A 74 -7.94 1.93 -8.07
N HIS A 75 -7.62 1.32 -9.20
CA HIS A 75 -8.35 0.21 -9.79
C HIS A 75 -7.73 -1.11 -9.33
N THR A 76 -8.53 -2.00 -8.78
CA THR A 76 -8.11 -3.15 -7.96
C THR A 76 -8.82 -4.44 -8.39
N LEU A 77 -8.52 -5.56 -7.71
CA LEU A 77 -8.86 -6.92 -8.18
C LEU A 77 -10.36 -7.20 -8.34
N LEU A 78 -11.19 -6.57 -7.51
CA LEU A 78 -12.64 -6.80 -7.46
C LEU A 78 -13.46 -5.62 -7.99
N ASP A 79 -12.81 -4.63 -8.59
CA ASP A 79 -13.53 -3.56 -9.24
C ASP A 79 -14.25 -4.10 -10.50
N THR A 80 -15.15 -3.27 -11.03
CA THR A 80 -16.00 -3.57 -12.21
C THR A 80 -15.16 -4.18 -13.36
N PRO A 81 -15.69 -5.10 -14.21
CA PRO A 81 -14.89 -5.93 -15.13
C PRO A 81 -13.80 -5.17 -15.89
N THR A 82 -12.64 -5.81 -16.00
CA THR A 82 -11.32 -5.27 -16.39
C THR A 82 -11.27 -4.44 -17.69
N GLY A 83 -12.27 -4.53 -18.57
CA GLY A 83 -12.36 -3.72 -19.78
C GLY A 83 -13.13 -2.40 -19.63
N VAL A 84 -14.12 -2.33 -18.72
CA VAL A 84 -15.01 -1.17 -18.60
C VAL A 84 -14.33 -0.06 -17.81
N VAL A 85 -13.63 -0.40 -16.73
CA VAL A 85 -13.03 0.59 -15.82
C VAL A 85 -11.96 1.45 -16.52
N PRO A 86 -10.97 0.88 -17.21
CA PRO A 86 -9.94 1.68 -17.86
C PRO A 86 -10.51 2.64 -18.90
N GLU A 87 -11.51 2.20 -19.67
CA GLU A 87 -12.14 3.02 -20.71
C GLU A 87 -12.95 4.17 -20.12
N MET A 88 -13.74 3.92 -19.07
CA MET A 88 -14.52 4.96 -18.40
C MET A 88 -13.64 6.01 -17.73
N LEU A 89 -12.56 5.59 -17.07
CA LEU A 89 -11.59 6.51 -16.47
C LEU A 89 -10.87 7.34 -17.55
N LYS A 90 -10.44 6.72 -18.66
CA LYS A 90 -9.83 7.43 -19.80
C LYS A 90 -10.77 8.48 -20.40
N ARG A 91 -12.06 8.16 -20.60
CA ARG A 91 -13.08 9.14 -21.05
C ARG A 91 -13.25 10.31 -20.08
N GLY A 92 -13.05 10.06 -18.78
CA GLY A 92 -13.01 11.10 -17.74
C GLY A 92 -11.72 11.93 -17.72
N GLY A 93 -10.75 11.67 -18.60
CA GLY A 93 -9.47 12.35 -18.65
C GLY A 93 -8.43 11.81 -17.67
N PHE A 94 -8.66 10.62 -17.08
CA PHE A 94 -7.67 9.95 -16.26
C PHE A 94 -6.66 9.17 -17.10
N GLU A 95 -5.40 9.18 -16.67
CA GLU A 95 -4.29 8.44 -17.26
C GLU A 95 -3.71 7.47 -16.24
N GLU A 96 -3.30 6.29 -16.71
CA GLU A 96 -2.55 5.32 -15.91
C GLU A 96 -1.16 5.90 -15.59
N THR A 97 -0.77 5.87 -14.32
CA THR A 97 0.51 6.41 -13.84
C THR A 97 1.42 5.36 -13.26
N SER A 98 0.85 4.29 -12.73
CA SER A 98 1.58 3.20 -12.10
C SER A 98 0.73 1.93 -12.09
N ARG A 99 1.40 0.79 -11.94
CA ARG A 99 0.81 -0.53 -11.87
C ARG A 99 1.61 -1.38 -10.90
N LEU A 100 0.93 -1.93 -9.91
CA LEU A 100 1.49 -2.87 -8.95
C LEU A 100 0.91 -4.26 -9.18
N HIS A 101 1.72 -5.29 -8.96
CA HIS A 101 1.27 -6.67 -8.94
C HIS A 101 0.81 -7.04 -7.54
N VAL A 102 -0.36 -7.66 -7.41
CA VAL A 102 -0.79 -8.27 -6.15
C VAL A 102 -0.30 -9.70 -6.15
N MET A 103 0.50 -10.06 -5.16
CA MET A 103 1.13 -11.37 -5.04
C MET A 103 0.62 -12.07 -3.79
N SER A 104 0.58 -13.41 -3.80
CA SER A 104 0.28 -14.22 -2.63
C SER A 104 1.12 -15.48 -2.51
N ALA A 105 1.40 -15.89 -1.28
CA ALA A 105 2.09 -17.14 -0.96
C ALA A 105 1.45 -17.80 0.28
N SER A 106 1.34 -19.13 0.26
CA SER A 106 1.04 -19.89 1.47
C SER A 106 2.17 -19.73 2.49
N GLY A 107 1.85 -19.83 3.77
CA GLY A 107 2.87 -19.88 4.81
C GLY A 107 3.85 -21.03 4.62
N ALA A 108 5.11 -20.80 4.95
CA ALA A 108 6.17 -21.80 4.93
C ALA A 108 6.94 -21.80 6.27
N PRO A 109 7.43 -22.95 6.75
CA PRO A 109 8.27 -23.00 7.94
C PRO A 109 9.46 -22.05 7.86
N TYR A 110 9.83 -21.44 8.99
CA TYR A 110 10.93 -20.50 9.08
C TYR A 110 12.04 -21.07 9.97
N GLU A 111 13.24 -21.21 9.41
CA GLU A 111 14.41 -21.81 10.09
C GLU A 111 15.53 -20.81 10.39
N GLY A 112 15.31 -19.51 10.16
CA GLY A 112 16.34 -18.49 10.36
C GLY A 112 16.42 -17.96 11.79
N ASP A 113 17.47 -17.18 12.08
CA ASP A 113 17.75 -16.56 13.38
C ASP A 113 17.41 -15.05 13.43
N LEU A 114 16.78 -14.52 12.37
CA LEU A 114 16.38 -13.12 12.29
C LEU A 114 15.52 -12.69 13.48
N VAL A 115 16.05 -11.76 14.27
CA VAL A 115 15.33 -11.16 15.41
C VAL A 115 14.38 -10.09 14.90
N SER A 116 13.09 -10.31 15.12
CA SER A 116 11.99 -9.39 14.82
C SER A 116 11.47 -8.75 16.09
N GLU A 117 11.35 -7.43 16.12
CA GLU A 117 10.80 -6.64 17.24
C GLU A 117 9.56 -5.88 16.78
N TRP A 118 8.42 -6.20 17.38
CA TRP A 118 7.18 -5.47 17.15
C TRP A 118 7.20 -4.16 17.93
N ALA A 119 6.78 -3.07 17.28
CA ALA A 119 6.61 -1.80 17.98
C ALA A 119 5.31 -1.79 18.78
N HIS A 120 5.44 -1.78 20.11
CA HIS A 120 4.30 -1.80 21.04
C HIS A 120 3.96 -0.42 21.62
N ASP A 121 4.89 0.54 21.52
CA ASP A 121 4.72 1.90 22.04
C ASP A 121 4.96 2.95 20.94
N GLU A 122 4.61 4.20 21.25
CA GLU A 122 4.73 5.31 20.31
C GLU A 122 6.19 5.54 19.88
N ALA A 123 7.14 5.41 20.81
CA ALA A 123 8.56 5.65 20.54
C ALA A 123 9.14 4.63 19.54
N GLY A 124 8.88 3.34 19.74
CA GLY A 124 9.30 2.28 18.82
C GLY A 124 8.60 2.40 17.46
N ARG A 125 7.31 2.78 17.45
CA ARG A 125 6.59 3.05 16.20
C ARG A 125 7.20 4.22 15.45
N GLU A 126 7.55 5.29 16.15
CA GLU A 126 8.19 6.47 15.55
C GLU A 126 9.58 6.16 14.99
N GLU A 127 10.40 5.37 15.69
CA GLU A 127 11.71 4.92 15.20
C GLU A 127 11.56 4.18 13.86
N ILE A 128 10.67 3.18 13.81
CA ILE A 128 10.44 2.38 12.60
C ILE A 128 9.83 3.23 11.48
N ALA A 129 8.86 4.10 11.78
CA ALA A 129 8.24 4.97 10.80
C ALA A 129 9.25 5.96 10.18
N LYS A 130 10.15 6.54 10.99
CA LYS A 130 11.25 7.39 10.51
C LYS A 130 12.21 6.59 9.62
N PHE A 131 12.54 5.36 10.01
CA PHE A 131 13.36 4.46 9.20
C PHE A 131 12.71 4.20 7.85
N MET A 132 11.45 3.77 7.81
CA MET A 132 10.70 3.53 6.57
C MET A 132 10.65 4.77 5.68
N ALA A 133 10.29 5.93 6.23
CA ALA A 133 10.21 7.17 5.50
C ALA A 133 11.57 7.56 4.87
N LYS A 134 12.67 7.33 5.59
CA LYS A 134 14.04 7.52 5.06
C LYS A 134 14.33 6.57 3.90
N GLN A 135 13.97 5.28 4.01
CA GLN A 135 14.32 4.29 2.99
C GLN A 135 13.51 4.46 1.68
N PHE A 136 12.23 4.81 1.77
CA PHE A 136 11.34 4.98 0.61
C PHE A 136 11.41 6.39 -0.01
N PHE A 137 11.68 7.41 0.79
CA PHE A 137 11.62 8.81 0.36
C PHE A 137 12.95 9.54 0.64
N SER A 138 14.07 8.87 0.36
CA SER A 138 15.42 9.40 0.58
C SER A 138 15.68 10.70 -0.18
N THR A 139 15.06 10.88 -1.35
CA THR A 139 15.18 12.08 -2.20
C THR A 139 14.12 13.15 -1.93
N ALA A 140 13.12 12.86 -1.09
CA ALA A 140 12.07 13.82 -0.77
C ALA A 140 12.57 14.92 0.19
N SER A 141 11.75 15.96 0.41
CA SER A 141 12.06 16.98 1.41
C SER A 141 11.96 16.40 2.84
N THR A 142 12.62 17.06 3.80
CA THR A 142 12.53 16.68 5.22
C THR A 142 11.10 16.78 5.75
N ASP A 143 10.37 17.83 5.40
CA ASP A 143 8.96 17.96 5.78
C ASP A 143 8.09 16.85 5.21
N PHE A 144 8.33 16.46 3.96
CA PHE A 144 7.61 15.36 3.34
C PHE A 144 7.83 14.06 4.13
N ARG A 145 9.08 13.70 4.41
CA ARG A 145 9.40 12.51 5.21
C ARG A 145 8.77 12.58 6.59
N ARG A 146 8.77 13.75 7.23
CA ARG A 146 8.15 13.97 8.54
C ARG A 146 6.64 13.71 8.52
N VAL A 147 5.93 14.18 7.51
CA VAL A 147 4.48 13.92 7.37
C VAL A 147 4.22 12.43 7.22
N ILE A 148 4.99 11.73 6.37
CA ILE A 148 4.85 10.29 6.18
C ILE A 148 5.16 9.52 7.47
N SER A 149 6.24 9.86 8.17
CA SER A 149 6.56 9.20 9.43
C SER A 149 5.47 9.43 10.48
N GLN A 150 4.96 10.67 10.61
CA GLN A 150 3.88 10.98 11.55
C GLN A 150 2.60 10.19 11.25
N ALA A 151 2.17 10.14 9.99
CA ALA A 151 1.00 9.37 9.60
C ALA A 151 1.19 7.86 9.85
N THR A 152 2.40 7.35 9.61
CA THR A 152 2.74 5.93 9.86
C THR A 152 2.77 5.62 11.36
N THR A 153 3.37 6.48 12.19
CA THR A 153 3.35 6.36 13.66
C THR A 153 1.91 6.29 14.16
N ALA A 154 1.05 7.22 13.73
CA ALA A 154 -0.34 7.35 14.17
C ALA A 154 -1.32 6.32 13.58
N ALA A 155 -0.87 5.41 12.71
CA ALA A 155 -1.71 4.35 12.16
C ALA A 155 -1.70 3.11 13.07
N ASP A 156 -2.30 3.23 14.26
CA ASP A 156 -2.23 2.21 15.33
C ASP A 156 -2.76 0.83 14.90
N SER A 157 -3.70 0.79 13.95
CA SER A 157 -4.22 -0.46 13.38
C SER A 157 -3.25 -1.16 12.44
N LEU A 158 -2.08 -0.56 12.16
CA LEU A 158 -1.03 -1.13 11.30
C LEU A 158 0.22 -1.44 12.15
N PRO A 159 0.33 -2.67 12.65
CA PRO A 159 1.53 -3.16 13.29
C PRO A 159 2.80 -2.88 12.48
N LEU A 160 3.84 -2.38 13.16
CA LEU A 160 5.16 -2.16 12.59
C LEU A 160 6.13 -3.16 13.23
N VAL A 161 6.98 -3.75 12.40
CA VAL A 161 8.02 -4.68 12.85
C VAL A 161 9.37 -4.22 12.34
N GLY A 162 10.33 -4.15 13.26
CA GLY A 162 11.72 -3.85 13.01
C GLY A 162 12.57 -5.12 13.06
N PHE A 163 13.61 -5.16 12.25
CA PHE A 163 14.57 -6.25 12.23
C PHE A 163 15.96 -5.68 12.50
N ARG A 164 16.62 -6.21 13.53
CA ARG A 164 17.88 -5.64 14.02
C ARG A 164 19.06 -6.57 13.80
N GLN A 165 20.22 -5.96 13.55
CA GLN A 165 21.51 -6.63 13.63
C GLN A 165 22.41 -5.87 14.60
N ARG A 166 22.87 -6.53 15.66
CA ARG A 166 23.72 -5.93 16.71
C ARG A 166 23.12 -4.62 17.26
N GLY A 167 21.83 -4.64 17.56
CA GLY A 167 21.06 -3.50 18.10
C GLY A 167 20.65 -2.43 17.08
N LYS A 168 21.14 -2.48 15.83
CA LYS A 168 20.79 -1.50 14.79
C LYS A 168 19.64 -2.00 13.92
N LEU A 169 18.65 -1.15 13.69
CA LEU A 169 17.56 -1.41 12.74
C LEU A 169 18.11 -1.48 11.32
N VAL A 170 17.99 -2.64 10.67
CA VAL A 170 18.52 -2.91 9.31
C VAL A 170 17.43 -3.16 8.27
N ALA A 171 16.25 -3.57 8.71
CA ALA A 171 15.06 -3.69 7.88
C ALA A 171 13.80 -3.42 8.70
N ALA A 172 12.70 -3.11 8.02
CA ALA A 172 11.40 -2.94 8.66
C ALA A 172 10.28 -3.33 7.69
N ALA A 173 9.14 -3.72 8.25
CA ALA A 173 7.92 -4.00 7.51
C ALA A 173 6.69 -3.53 8.29
N MET A 174 5.61 -3.30 7.56
CA MET A 174 4.29 -3.01 8.08
C MET A 174 3.41 -4.21 7.80
N ILE A 175 2.68 -4.67 8.81
CA ILE A 175 1.85 -5.88 8.73
C ILE A 175 0.40 -5.49 8.92
N GLN A 176 -0.48 -5.97 8.03
CA GLN A 176 -1.93 -5.88 8.21
C GLN A 176 -2.48 -7.28 8.48
N ASP A 177 -2.95 -7.49 9.71
CA ASP A 177 -3.37 -8.80 10.18
C ASP A 177 -4.89 -8.97 10.07
N THR A 178 -5.35 -9.70 9.06
CA THR A 178 -6.77 -9.97 8.77
C THR A 178 -6.97 -11.47 8.49
N ASP A 179 -7.94 -11.85 7.63
CA ASP A 179 -8.02 -13.22 7.10
C ASP A 179 -6.74 -13.64 6.34
N VAL A 180 -5.99 -12.67 5.81
CA VAL A 180 -4.64 -12.83 5.27
C VAL A 180 -3.65 -11.94 6.01
N ILE A 181 -2.37 -12.30 5.96
CA ILE A 181 -1.26 -11.47 6.45
C ILE A 181 -0.80 -10.57 5.30
N GLY A 182 -1.07 -9.28 5.42
CA GLY A 182 -0.60 -8.28 4.49
C GLY A 182 0.84 -7.86 4.79
N LEU A 183 1.75 -7.98 3.82
CA LEU A 183 3.13 -7.47 3.92
C LEU A 183 3.28 -6.18 3.13
N TYR A 184 3.43 -5.06 3.84
CA TYR A 184 3.53 -3.72 3.28
C TYR A 184 4.83 -3.03 3.68
N ASN A 185 5.24 -2.05 2.88
CA ASN A 185 6.35 -1.15 3.16
C ASN A 185 7.64 -1.87 3.63
N LEU A 186 7.90 -3.06 3.08
CA LEU A 186 9.13 -3.79 3.33
C LEU A 186 10.31 -2.96 2.80
N CYS A 187 11.19 -2.55 3.71
CA CYS A 187 12.41 -1.84 3.35
C CYS A 187 13.62 -2.39 4.10
N VAL A 188 14.76 -2.30 3.43
CA VAL A 188 16.08 -2.63 3.96
C VAL A 188 16.94 -1.37 3.85
N ASP A 189 17.73 -1.11 4.88
CA ASP A 189 18.72 -0.03 4.89
C ASP A 189 19.57 -0.09 3.62
N HIS A 190 19.75 1.05 2.95
CA HIS A 190 20.46 1.12 1.66
C HIS A 190 21.85 0.48 1.72
N GLY A 191 22.60 0.63 2.82
CA GLY A 191 23.93 0.04 2.99
C GLY A 191 23.93 -1.47 3.28
N MET A 192 22.77 -2.03 3.62
CA MET A 192 22.57 -3.44 3.94
C MET A 192 21.89 -4.23 2.81
N ARG A 193 21.50 -3.57 1.71
CA ARG A 193 20.92 -4.22 0.53
C ARG A 193 21.92 -5.18 -0.13
N GLY A 194 21.39 -6.18 -0.85
CA GLY A 194 22.20 -7.22 -1.51
C GLY A 194 22.79 -8.27 -0.56
N ARG A 195 22.40 -8.26 0.72
CA ARG A 195 22.92 -9.20 1.75
C ARG A 195 21.88 -10.18 2.28
N GLY A 196 20.77 -10.39 1.56
CA GLY A 196 19.72 -11.35 1.94
C GLY A 196 18.67 -10.83 2.94
N TRP A 197 18.79 -9.63 3.52
CA TRP A 197 17.84 -9.12 4.52
C TRP A 197 16.38 -9.08 4.05
N GLY A 198 16.13 -8.64 2.81
CA GLY A 198 14.77 -8.59 2.27
C GLY A 198 14.15 -9.99 2.21
N GLU A 199 14.93 -10.98 1.78
CA GLU A 199 14.49 -12.37 1.71
C GLU A 199 14.25 -12.94 3.11
N ALA A 200 15.17 -12.70 4.06
CA ALA A 200 15.03 -13.15 5.43
C ALA A 200 13.75 -12.60 6.09
N VAL A 201 13.43 -11.32 5.86
CA VAL A 201 12.18 -10.71 6.35
C VAL A 201 10.96 -11.38 5.72
N VAL A 202 10.93 -11.57 4.40
CA VAL A 202 9.81 -12.24 3.73
C VAL A 202 9.62 -13.66 4.26
N ARG A 203 10.69 -14.43 4.41
CA ARG A 203 10.64 -15.79 4.98
C ARG A 203 10.13 -15.79 6.42
N ARG A 204 10.50 -14.79 7.24
CA ARG A 204 9.98 -14.65 8.60
C ARG A 204 8.46 -14.43 8.60
N VAL A 205 7.96 -13.59 7.69
CA VAL A 205 6.51 -13.33 7.54
C VAL A 205 5.77 -14.57 7.04
N LEU A 206 6.36 -15.32 6.09
CA LEU A 206 5.83 -16.62 5.67
C LEU A 206 5.78 -17.63 6.82
N GLY A 207 6.74 -17.57 7.75
CA GLY A 207 6.73 -18.30 9.01
C GLY A 207 5.50 -18.00 9.87
N TRP A 208 5.20 -16.71 10.11
CA TRP A 208 4.00 -16.32 10.86
C TRP A 208 2.70 -16.78 10.19
N ALA A 209 2.67 -16.73 8.85
CA ALA A 209 1.55 -17.24 8.09
C ALA A 209 1.41 -18.76 8.21
N HIS A 210 2.52 -19.49 8.25
CA HIS A 210 2.52 -20.94 8.46
C HIS A 210 1.98 -21.31 9.84
N GLU A 211 2.51 -20.66 10.89
CA GLU A 211 2.11 -20.86 12.29
C GLU A 211 0.60 -20.59 12.51
N SER A 212 0.03 -19.65 11.75
CA SER A 212 -1.39 -19.29 11.83
C SER A 212 -2.28 -19.94 10.75
N GLY A 213 -1.73 -20.79 9.87
CA GLY A 213 -2.49 -21.42 8.78
C GLY A 213 -3.06 -20.44 7.75
N ARG A 214 -2.40 -19.30 7.53
CA ARG A 214 -2.86 -18.20 6.66
C ARG A 214 -1.98 -18.00 5.43
N THR A 215 -2.48 -17.18 4.50
CA THR A 215 -1.76 -16.75 3.30
C THR A 215 -1.16 -15.36 3.52
N VAL A 216 0.03 -15.12 2.95
CA VAL A 216 0.63 -13.79 2.86
C VAL A 216 0.22 -13.14 1.55
N THR A 217 -0.15 -11.86 1.59
CA THR A 217 -0.42 -11.05 0.40
C THR A 217 0.40 -9.76 0.41
N LEU A 218 0.83 -9.29 -0.76
CA LEU A 218 1.57 -8.03 -0.91
C LEU A 218 1.33 -7.38 -2.26
N GLN A 219 1.76 -6.13 -2.40
CA GLN A 219 1.89 -5.48 -3.70
C GLN A 219 3.35 -5.16 -4.00
N CYS A 220 3.75 -5.34 -5.26
CA CYS A 220 5.10 -5.04 -5.69
C CYS A 220 5.13 -4.38 -7.07
N GLU A 221 6.20 -3.63 -7.31
CA GLU A 221 6.51 -3.10 -8.64
C GLU A 221 6.82 -4.24 -9.63
N PRO A 222 6.57 -4.05 -10.94
CA PRO A 222 6.73 -5.12 -11.93
C PRO A 222 8.12 -5.76 -11.96
N ASN A 223 9.18 -4.99 -11.65
CA ASN A 223 10.55 -5.49 -11.62
C ASN A 223 10.88 -6.39 -10.41
N LEU A 224 10.00 -6.46 -9.40
CA LEU A 224 10.17 -7.31 -8.21
C LEU A 224 9.40 -8.63 -8.29
N VAL A 225 8.54 -8.82 -9.30
CA VAL A 225 7.68 -10.01 -9.43
C VAL A 225 8.51 -11.30 -9.39
N GLN A 226 9.54 -11.42 -10.24
CA GLN A 226 10.40 -12.61 -10.28
C GLN A 226 11.16 -12.85 -8.96
N TRP A 227 11.46 -11.79 -8.20
CA TRP A 227 12.12 -11.93 -6.91
C TRP A 227 11.17 -12.59 -5.89
N TYR A 228 9.90 -12.15 -5.85
CA TYR A 228 8.88 -12.75 -5.00
C TYR A 228 8.48 -14.16 -5.45
N GLU A 229 8.42 -14.44 -6.75
CA GLU A 229 8.12 -15.79 -7.27
C GLU A 229 9.13 -16.83 -6.78
N ARG A 230 10.42 -16.49 -6.72
CA ARG A 230 11.46 -17.36 -6.14
C ARG A 230 11.27 -17.64 -4.65
N LEU A 231 10.49 -16.81 -3.95
CA LEU A 231 10.14 -16.97 -2.54
C LEU A 231 8.80 -17.71 -2.34
N GLY A 232 8.22 -18.25 -3.42
CA GLY A 232 6.97 -19.02 -3.37
C GLY A 232 5.70 -18.19 -3.59
N PHE A 233 5.82 -16.92 -3.98
CA PHE A 233 4.66 -16.12 -4.33
C PHE A 233 4.16 -16.41 -5.75
N SER A 234 2.85 -16.23 -5.94
CA SER A 234 2.16 -16.27 -7.22
C SER A 234 1.37 -14.98 -7.42
N ASN A 235 1.14 -14.61 -8.68
CA ASN A 235 0.44 -13.38 -9.04
C ASN A 235 -1.09 -13.57 -8.97
N LEU A 236 -1.77 -12.79 -8.13
CA LEU A 236 -3.22 -12.75 -8.00
C LEU A 236 -3.90 -11.73 -8.93
N GLY A 237 -3.15 -10.75 -9.40
CA GLY A 237 -3.64 -9.72 -10.30
C GLY A 237 -2.89 -8.40 -10.12
N ARG A 238 -3.57 -7.27 -10.35
CA ARG A 238 -2.93 -5.96 -10.42
C ARG A 238 -3.75 -4.90 -9.71
N VAL A 239 -3.02 -3.90 -9.20
CA VAL A 239 -3.56 -2.59 -8.85
C VAL A 239 -3.07 -1.60 -9.89
N ILE A 240 -3.98 -0.89 -10.55
CA ILE A 240 -3.65 0.15 -11.53
C ILE A 240 -3.98 1.50 -10.91
N VAL A 241 -3.03 2.42 -10.95
CA VAL A 241 -3.18 3.76 -10.38
C VAL A 241 -3.41 4.74 -11.52
N TYR A 242 -4.47 5.54 -11.38
CA TYR A 242 -4.84 6.58 -12.34
C TYR A 242 -4.74 7.97 -11.71
N ARG A 243 -4.39 8.98 -12.51
CA ARG A 243 -4.46 10.40 -12.15
C ARG A 243 -5.19 11.18 -13.23
N LEU A 244 -5.82 12.30 -12.88
CA LEU A 244 -6.37 13.22 -13.88
C LEU A 244 -5.21 13.89 -14.65
N ALA A 245 -5.27 13.88 -15.98
CA ALA A 245 -4.27 14.51 -16.84
C ALA A 245 -4.27 16.03 -16.64
N ILE A 246 -3.08 16.64 -16.58
CA ILE A 246 -2.91 18.10 -16.36
C ILE A 246 -3.54 18.92 -17.50
N SER A 247 -3.67 18.35 -18.70
CA SER A 247 -4.22 18.97 -19.91
C SER A 247 -5.71 18.70 -20.16
N SER A 248 -6.43 18.05 -19.24
CA SER A 248 -7.81 17.62 -19.46
C SER A 248 -8.84 18.75 -19.31
N ASN A 249 -8.90 19.65 -20.31
CA ASN A 249 -10.09 20.44 -20.64
C ASN A 249 -11.16 19.53 -21.27
N VAL A 250 -11.55 18.46 -20.57
CA VAL A 250 -12.66 17.61 -21.00
C VAL A 250 -13.94 18.31 -20.59
N ALA A 251 -14.64 18.85 -21.59
CA ALA A 251 -16.04 19.25 -21.49
C ALA A 251 -16.86 17.97 -21.26
N ILE A 252 -17.15 17.66 -19.99
CA ILE A 252 -18.08 16.58 -19.66
C ILE A 252 -19.48 17.11 -20.01
N MET A 253 -19.97 16.78 -21.21
CA MET A 253 -21.40 16.84 -21.54
C MET A 253 -22.11 15.67 -20.86
#